data_AF-A0A5N3ZYY7-F1
#
_entry.id   AF-A0A5N3ZYY7-F1
#
_cell.length_a   1.000
_cell.length_b   1.000
_cell.length_c   1.000
_cell.angle_alpha   90.00
_cell.angle_beta   90.00
_cell.angle_gamma   90.00
#
_symmetry.space_group_name_H-M   'P 1'
#
loop_
_entity.id
_entity.type
_entity.pdbx_description
1 polymer ?
#
loop_
_entity_poly.entity_id
_entity_poly.type
_entity_poly.pdbx_seq_one_letter_code
_entity_poly.pdbx_strand_id
1 'polypeptide(L)'
;YLILGDDAFPLSPNLMKPFSKRNLTLMERIYNYRLSRARRVVENAFGIMAARFRIFGKDIEVDVETVDLIVQCTCTIHNWLRTTSPGTYFERGWIDHEDTDTGVLHPGQWRSTGTELPSLRRARSTNTYSKKASGTRTKLAEHFSGAGQVSWQMKAIGM
;
A
#
# COMPACT_ATOMS: atom_id res chain seq x y z
N TYR A 1 -1.97 -7.96 -16.11
CA TYR A 1 -1.37 -7.22 -14.98
C TYR A 1 -2.35 -7.20 -13.82
N LEU A 2 -1.87 -7.11 -12.58
CA LEU A 2 -2.71 -7.01 -11.37
C LEU A 2 -2.41 -5.69 -10.65
N ILE A 3 -3.45 -5.03 -10.19
CA ILE A 3 -3.41 -3.80 -9.41
C ILE A 3 -3.74 -4.14 -7.96
N LEU A 4 -3.01 -3.54 -7.03
CA LEU A 4 -3.23 -3.71 -5.59
C LEU A 4 -4.18 -2.62 -5.09
N GLY A 5 -5.38 -3.01 -4.70
CA GLY A 5 -6.39 -2.15 -4.09
C GLY A 5 -6.41 -2.28 -2.57
N ASP A 6 -6.87 -1.22 -1.91
CA ASP A 6 -7.35 -1.34 -0.53
C ASP A 6 -8.81 -1.83 -0.48
N ASP A 7 -9.38 -1.82 0.72
CA ASP A 7 -10.75 -2.25 0.94
C ASP A 7 -11.83 -1.24 0.48
N ALA A 8 -11.45 -0.03 0.08
CA ALA A 8 -12.36 0.97 -0.47
C ALA A 8 -12.76 0.66 -1.92
N PHE A 9 -11.92 -0.07 -2.66
CA PHE A 9 -12.19 -0.46 -4.04
C PHE A 9 -12.98 -1.78 -4.15
N PRO A 10 -13.73 -1.99 -5.25
CA PRO A 10 -14.35 -3.27 -5.56
C PRO A 10 -13.31 -4.30 -6.04
N LEU A 11 -13.57 -5.58 -5.78
CA LEU A 11 -12.75 -6.66 -6.34
C LEU A 11 -13.05 -6.81 -7.84
N SER A 12 -12.03 -6.77 -8.69
CA SER A 12 -12.18 -6.98 -10.13
C SER A 12 -11.14 -7.99 -10.64
N PRO A 13 -11.28 -8.52 -11.88
CA PRO A 13 -10.31 -9.48 -12.42
C PRO A 13 -8.85 -8.99 -12.40
N ASN A 14 -8.65 -7.67 -12.46
CA ASN A 14 -7.33 -7.03 -12.47
C ASN A 14 -7.06 -6.18 -11.21
N LEU A 15 -8.00 -6.06 -10.26
CA LEU A 15 -7.86 -5.25 -9.03
C LEU A 15 -8.09 -6.14 -7.81
N MET A 16 -7.00 -6.44 -7.11
CA MET A 16 -6.97 -7.32 -5.95
C MET A 16 -7.14 -6.53 -4.67
N LYS A 17 -8.09 -6.93 -3.83
CA LYS A 17 -8.36 -6.33 -2.52
C LYS A 17 -8.28 -7.38 -1.40
N PRO A 18 -8.13 -6.99 -0.12
CA PRO A 18 -8.10 -7.95 0.97
C PRO A 18 -9.41 -8.76 1.09
N PHE A 19 -9.33 -9.95 1.67
CA PHE A 19 -10.48 -10.64 2.23
C PHE A 19 -11.07 -9.83 3.39
N SER A 20 -12.38 -9.97 3.60
CA SER A 20 -13.08 -9.30 4.70
C SER A 20 -12.47 -9.69 6.04
N LYS A 21 -12.21 -8.72 6.93
CA LYS A 21 -11.53 -8.93 8.22
C LYS A 21 -12.30 -9.79 9.25
N ARG A 22 -13.39 -10.46 8.86
CA ARG A 22 -14.23 -11.29 9.73
C ARG A 22 -13.93 -12.76 9.48
N ASN A 23 -13.63 -13.52 10.54
CA ASN A 23 -13.44 -14.98 10.50
C ASN A 23 -12.45 -15.44 9.43
N LEU A 24 -11.32 -14.73 9.29
CA LEU A 24 -10.30 -15.05 8.31
C LEU A 24 -9.67 -16.42 8.59
N THR A 25 -9.65 -17.26 7.57
CA THR A 25 -8.82 -18.47 7.58
C THR A 25 -7.33 -18.11 7.59
N LEU A 26 -6.47 -19.08 7.96
CA LEU A 26 -5.01 -18.88 7.94
C LEU A 26 -4.52 -18.40 6.56
N MET A 27 -5.01 -19.02 5.49
CA MET A 27 -4.68 -18.67 4.11
C MET A 27 -5.07 -17.21 3.78
N GLU A 28 -6.26 -16.79 4.20
CA GLU A 28 -6.72 -15.41 3.97
C GLU A 28 -5.94 -14.39 4.81
N ARG A 29 -5.49 -14.76 6.03
CA ARG A 29 -4.60 -13.93 6.85
C ARG A 29 -3.25 -13.71 6.16
N ILE A 30 -2.63 -14.78 5.67
CA ILE A 30 -1.37 -14.73 4.91
C ILE A 30 -1.55 -13.82 3.69
N TYR A 31 -2.60 -14.04 2.90
CA TYR A 31 -2.89 -13.22 1.73
C TYR A 31 -3.07 -11.74 2.07
N ASN A 32 -3.91 -11.42 3.07
CA ASN A 32 -4.19 -10.04 3.47
C ASN A 32 -2.91 -9.33 3.92
N TYR A 33 -2.08 -10.01 4.70
CA TYR A 33 -0.80 -9.49 5.12
C TYR A 33 0.12 -9.26 3.90
N ARG A 34 0.24 -10.22 2.96
CA ARG A 34 1.11 -10.11 1.77
C ARG A 34 0.67 -8.97 0.86
N LEU A 35 -0.64 -8.80 0.68
CA LEU A 35 -1.22 -7.67 -0.06
C LEU A 35 -0.89 -6.33 0.61
N SER A 36 -1.02 -6.26 1.95
CA SER A 36 -0.67 -5.08 2.73
C SER A 36 0.84 -4.77 2.63
N ARG A 37 1.69 -5.80 2.70
CA ARG A 37 3.14 -5.70 2.52
C ARG A 37 3.53 -5.12 1.17
N ALA A 38 2.89 -5.59 0.10
CA ALA A 38 3.13 -5.08 -1.25
C ALA A 38 2.66 -3.62 -1.40
N ARG A 39 1.50 -3.27 -0.82
CA ARG A 39 0.99 -1.88 -0.80
C ARG A 39 1.87 -0.91 -0.02
N ARG A 40 2.55 -1.36 1.04
CA ARG A 40 3.44 -0.51 1.84
C ARG A 40 4.53 0.17 1.01
N VAL A 41 4.94 -0.40 -0.12
CA VAL A 41 5.89 0.24 -1.04
C VAL A 41 5.33 1.55 -1.58
N VAL A 42 4.09 1.53 -2.09
CA VAL A 42 3.44 2.75 -2.62
C VAL A 42 3.05 3.71 -1.51
N GLU A 43 2.61 3.20 -0.35
CA GLU A 43 2.29 4.05 0.82
C GLU A 43 3.52 4.82 1.30
N ASN A 44 4.68 4.18 1.43
CA ASN A 44 5.91 4.87 1.80
C ASN A 44 6.32 5.94 0.78
N ALA A 45 6.21 5.64 -0.52
CA ALA A 45 6.59 6.59 -1.57
C ALA A 45 5.72 7.86 -1.53
N PHE A 46 4.40 7.70 -1.56
CA PHE A 46 3.46 8.82 -1.53
C PHE A 46 3.41 9.52 -0.16
N GLY A 47 3.61 8.77 0.93
CA GLY A 47 3.73 9.33 2.27
C GLY A 47 4.94 10.25 2.44
N ILE A 48 6.11 9.82 1.98
CA ILE A 48 7.32 10.66 1.97
C ILE A 48 7.14 11.86 1.03
N MET A 49 6.53 11.64 -0.15
CA MET A 49 6.23 12.73 -1.08
C MET A 49 5.32 13.77 -0.42
N ALA A 50 4.22 13.37 0.23
CA ALA A 50 3.34 14.29 0.95
C ALA A 50 4.05 15.01 2.10
N ALA A 51 4.86 14.30 2.88
CA ALA A 51 5.63 14.88 3.98
C ALA A 51 6.67 15.92 3.52
N ARG A 52 7.26 15.74 2.33
CA ARG A 52 8.28 16.64 1.76
C ARG A 52 7.66 17.81 1.00
N PHE A 53 6.62 17.56 0.21
CA PHE A 53 5.96 18.57 -0.61
C PHE A 53 4.70 19.05 0.10
N ARG A 54 4.84 20.16 0.85
CA ARG A 54 3.77 20.78 1.64
C ARG A 54 2.47 21.07 0.88
N ILE A 55 2.52 21.14 -0.46
CA ILE A 55 1.35 21.31 -1.31
C ILE A 55 0.30 20.21 -1.10
N PHE A 56 0.71 18.99 -0.72
CA PHE A 56 -0.21 17.88 -0.42
C PHE A 56 -0.78 17.90 1.00
N GLY A 57 -0.32 18.83 1.84
CA GLY A 57 -0.80 18.97 3.23
C GLY A 57 -2.02 19.86 3.40
N LYS A 58 -2.53 20.45 2.31
CA LYS A 58 -3.71 21.31 2.27
C LYS A 58 -4.50 21.06 0.99
N ASP A 59 -5.72 21.58 0.94
CA ASP A 59 -6.51 21.58 -0.28
C ASP A 59 -5.76 22.32 -1.40
N ILE A 60 -5.78 21.76 -2.60
CA ILE A 60 -5.12 22.32 -3.77
C ILE A 60 -6.17 23.05 -4.61
N GLU A 61 -6.26 24.36 -4.43
CA GLU A 61 -7.28 25.23 -5.07
C GLU A 61 -6.90 25.62 -6.51
N VAL A 62 -6.82 24.64 -7.40
CA VAL A 62 -6.55 24.82 -8.84
C VAL A 62 -7.39 23.85 -9.68
N ASP A 63 -7.42 24.06 -10.99
CA ASP A 63 -8.09 23.16 -11.92
C ASP A 63 -7.48 21.75 -11.90
N VAL A 64 -8.30 20.73 -12.20
CA VAL A 64 -7.91 19.32 -12.11
C VAL A 64 -6.69 19.02 -12.99
N GLU A 65 -6.62 19.62 -14.17
CA GLU A 65 -5.50 19.49 -15.10
C GLU A 65 -4.20 20.01 -14.48
N THR A 66 -4.29 21.07 -13.66
CA THR A 66 -3.14 21.61 -12.93
C THR A 66 -2.75 20.70 -11.77
N VAL A 67 -3.72 20.08 -11.09
CA VAL A 67 -3.46 19.07 -10.06
C VAL A 67 -2.66 17.88 -10.64
N ASP A 68 -3.05 17.39 -11.82
CA ASP A 68 -2.33 16.31 -12.51
C ASP A 68 -0.87 16.69 -12.79
N LEU A 69 -0.62 17.92 -13.25
CA LEU A 69 0.73 18.44 -13.46
C LEU A 69 1.52 18.55 -12.16
N ILE A 70 0.90 18.99 -11.06
CA ILE A 70 1.53 19.05 -9.74
C ILE A 70 1.96 17.65 -9.28
N VAL A 71 1.09 16.65 -9.41
CA VAL A 71 1.39 15.26 -9.03
C VAL A 71 2.52 14.70 -9.89
N GLN A 72 2.50 14.91 -11.21
CA GLN A 72 3.56 14.44 -12.11
C GLN A 72 4.91 15.13 -11.83
N CYS A 73 4.90 16.44 -11.60
CA CYS A 73 6.08 17.23 -11.28
C CYS A 73 6.71 16.75 -9.96
N THR A 74 5.91 16.62 -8.91
CA THR A 74 6.39 16.15 -7.59
C THR A 74 6.89 14.71 -7.63
N CYS A 75 6.26 13.82 -8.39
CA CYS A 75 6.76 12.46 -8.65
C CYS A 75 8.12 12.48 -9.36
N THR A 76 8.28 13.35 -10.37
CA THR A 76 9.54 13.52 -11.11
C THR A 76 10.65 14.03 -10.19
N ILE A 77 10.39 15.08 -9.42
CA ILE A 77 11.34 15.64 -8.46
C ILE A 77 11.67 14.63 -7.35
N HIS A 78 10.67 13.91 -6.84
CA HIS A 78 10.85 12.86 -5.85
C HIS A 78 11.82 11.80 -6.36
N ASN A 79 11.58 11.25 -7.55
CA ASN A 79 12.44 10.22 -8.14
C ASN A 79 13.86 10.74 -8.43
N TRP A 80 13.98 11.97 -8.90
CA TRP A 80 15.28 12.62 -9.11
C TRP A 80 16.05 12.75 -7.79
N LEU A 81 15.46 13.33 -6.74
CA LEU A 81 16.08 13.48 -5.42
C LEU A 81 16.42 12.14 -4.75
N ARG A 82 15.59 11.11 -4.93
CA ARG A 82 15.91 9.74 -4.46
C ARG A 82 17.18 9.20 -5.10
N THR A 83 17.45 9.57 -6.35
CA THR A 83 18.59 9.07 -7.12
C THR A 83 19.84 9.91 -6.89
N THR A 84 19.71 11.24 -6.83
CA THR A 84 20.85 12.16 -6.72
C THR A 84 21.26 12.46 -5.30
N SER A 85 20.34 12.32 -4.33
CA SER A 85 20.55 12.75 -2.94
C SER A 85 20.08 11.69 -1.91
N PRO A 86 20.43 10.40 -2.05
CA PRO A 86 19.91 9.33 -1.21
C PRO A 86 20.27 9.49 0.28
N GLY A 87 21.36 10.20 0.60
CA GLY A 87 21.80 10.42 1.98
C GLY A 87 21.01 11.51 2.72
N THR A 88 20.35 12.43 2.02
CA THR A 88 19.69 13.61 2.62
C THR A 88 18.21 13.71 2.28
N TYR A 89 17.76 13.13 1.16
CA TYR A 89 16.37 13.23 0.73
C TYR A 89 15.41 12.45 1.63
N PHE A 90 15.81 11.28 2.11
CA PHE A 90 15.12 10.54 3.16
C PHE A 90 16.13 9.66 3.90
N GLU A 91 16.44 10.01 5.15
CA GLU A 91 17.41 9.30 5.98
C GLU A 91 16.88 7.93 6.43
N ARG A 92 17.75 7.11 7.04
CA ARG A 92 17.29 5.85 7.67
C ARG A 92 16.20 6.17 8.70
N GLY A 93 15.13 5.38 8.67
CA GLY A 93 13.97 5.58 9.54
C GLY A 93 12.83 6.38 8.90
N TRP A 94 13.02 6.99 7.73
CA TRP A 94 11.93 7.63 6.99
C TRP A 94 10.99 6.65 6.29
N ILE A 95 11.37 5.38 6.12
CA ILE A 95 10.55 4.35 5.47
C ILE A 95 10.16 3.34 6.52
N ASP A 96 8.94 2.80 6.42
CA ASP A 96 8.53 1.68 7.25
C ASP A 96 9.49 0.50 7.12
N HIS A 97 10.01 0.01 8.24
CA HIS A 97 10.89 -1.15 8.27
C HIS A 97 10.21 -2.31 8.99
N GLU A 98 10.36 -3.51 8.45
CA GLU A 98 9.83 -4.72 9.06
C GLU A 98 10.97 -5.61 9.50
N ASP A 99 10.94 -5.98 10.78
CA ASP A 99 11.82 -6.97 11.34
C ASP A 99 11.27 -8.36 10.97
N THR A 100 12.00 -9.09 10.13
CA THR A 100 11.59 -10.42 9.66
C THR A 100 11.74 -11.50 10.73
N ASP A 101 12.53 -11.26 11.77
CA ASP A 101 12.77 -12.21 12.86
C ASP A 101 11.66 -12.16 13.90
N THR A 102 11.17 -10.95 14.20
CA THR A 102 10.06 -10.71 15.15
C THR A 102 8.70 -10.57 14.47
N GLY A 103 8.66 -10.29 13.17
CA GLY A 103 7.43 -9.96 12.43
C GLY A 103 6.88 -8.57 12.76
N VAL A 104 7.62 -7.76 13.52
CA VAL A 104 7.18 -6.46 13.98
C VAL A 104 7.41 -5.41 12.90
N LEU A 105 6.37 -4.61 12.68
CA LEU A 105 6.41 -3.47 11.80
C LEU A 105 6.78 -2.19 12.56
N HIS A 106 7.91 -1.58 12.19
CA HIS A 106 8.32 -0.26 12.63
C HIS A 106 7.84 0.82 11.63
N PRO A 107 6.97 1.76 12.05
CA PRO A 107 6.51 2.84 11.19
C PRO A 107 7.65 3.81 10.86
N GLY A 108 7.70 4.27 9.61
CA GLY A 108 8.64 5.30 9.17
C GLY A 108 8.23 6.69 9.68
N GLN A 109 9.21 7.59 9.83
CA GLN A 109 9.01 8.96 10.31
C GLN A 109 7.99 9.75 9.51
N TRP A 110 7.80 9.46 8.22
CA TRP A 110 6.79 10.12 7.39
C TRP A 110 5.37 9.98 7.97
N ARG A 111 5.09 8.92 8.74
CA ARG A 111 3.78 8.70 9.36
C ARG A 111 3.49 9.69 10.49
N SER A 112 4.50 10.36 11.06
CA SER A 112 4.34 11.34 12.14
C SER A 112 4.44 12.80 11.71
N THR A 113 4.65 13.09 10.41
CA THR A 113 4.82 14.48 9.91
C THR A 113 3.51 15.26 9.81
N GLY A 114 2.37 14.67 10.22
CA GLY A 114 1.05 15.31 10.22
C GLY A 114 0.43 15.49 8.83
N THR A 115 1.03 14.89 7.79
CA THR A 115 0.60 14.97 6.38
C THR A 115 0.00 13.63 5.94
N GLU A 116 -0.91 13.08 6.75
CA GLU A 116 -1.57 11.82 6.40
C GLU A 116 -2.53 12.04 5.23
N LEU A 117 -2.32 11.27 4.15
CA LEU A 117 -3.28 11.21 3.07
C LEU A 117 -4.56 10.55 3.60
N PRO A 118 -5.73 11.21 3.48
CA PRO A 118 -6.97 10.65 4.00
C PRO A 118 -7.28 9.33 3.31
N SER A 119 -7.70 8.34 4.11
CA SER A 119 -8.15 7.06 3.57
C SER A 119 -9.34 7.27 2.65
N LEU A 120 -9.35 6.59 1.50
CA LEU A 120 -10.47 6.67 0.57
C LEU A 120 -11.74 6.15 1.26
N ARG A 121 -12.80 6.97 1.20
CA ARG A 121 -14.12 6.51 1.61
C ARG A 121 -14.57 5.42 0.65
N ARG A 122 -15.05 4.30 1.20
CA ARG A 122 -15.62 3.22 0.39
C ARG A 122 -16.71 3.80 -0.50
N ALA A 123 -16.52 3.75 -1.81
CA ALA A 123 -17.59 4.06 -2.75
C ALA A 123 -18.78 3.14 -2.44
N ARG A 124 -20.02 3.60 -2.60
CA ARG A 124 -21.24 2.78 -2.41
C ARG A 124 -21.31 1.69 -3.49
N SER A 125 -20.41 0.72 -3.41
CA SER A 125 -20.37 -0.46 -4.27
C SER A 125 -20.86 -1.65 -3.47
N THR A 126 -21.70 -2.46 -4.09
CA THR A 126 -22.03 -3.78 -3.57
C THR A 126 -20.75 -4.62 -3.55
N ASN A 127 -20.65 -5.58 -2.62
CA ASN A 127 -19.57 -6.57 -2.59
C ASN A 127 -19.69 -7.60 -3.73
N THR A 128 -20.49 -7.30 -4.76
CA THR A 128 -20.72 -8.20 -5.88
C THR A 128 -19.52 -8.13 -6.82
N TYR A 129 -18.79 -9.24 -6.93
CA TYR A 129 -17.67 -9.41 -7.84
C TYR A 129 -17.87 -10.66 -8.70
N SER A 130 -17.23 -10.71 -9.86
CA SER A 130 -17.31 -11.88 -10.73
C SER A 130 -16.63 -13.10 -10.09
N LYS A 131 -17.13 -14.31 -10.42
CA LYS A 131 -16.47 -15.57 -10.04
C LYS A 131 -15.00 -15.59 -10.47
N LYS A 132 -14.68 -14.98 -11.62
CA LYS A 132 -13.31 -14.80 -12.11
C LYS A 132 -12.44 -13.99 -11.15
N ALA A 133 -12.93 -12.84 -10.68
CA ALA A 133 -12.21 -11.97 -9.76
C ALA A 133 -11.95 -12.66 -8.41
N SER A 134 -12.96 -13.37 -7.88
CA SER A 134 -12.80 -14.19 -6.68
C SER A 134 -11.76 -15.29 -6.87
N GLY A 135 -11.87 -16.02 -8.00
CA GLY A 135 -10.98 -17.13 -8.32
C GLY A 135 -9.53 -16.69 -8.43
N THR A 136 -9.24 -15.53 -9.03
CA THR A 136 -7.88 -14.97 -9.07
C THR A 136 -7.35 -14.71 -7.66
N ARG A 137 -8.15 -14.08 -6.79
CA ARG A 137 -7.74 -13.80 -5.41
C ARG A 137 -7.48 -15.09 -4.62
N THR A 138 -8.37 -16.09 -4.74
CA THR A 138 -8.21 -17.39 -4.08
C THR A 138 -6.94 -18.10 -4.56
N LYS A 139 -6.68 -18.12 -5.88
CA LYS A 139 -5.45 -18.71 -6.44
C LYS A 139 -4.17 -18.05 -5.89
N LEU A 140 -4.17 -16.72 -5.71
CA LEU A 140 -3.05 -16.03 -5.07
C LEU A 140 -2.90 -16.43 -3.60
N ALA A 141 -4.01 -16.57 -2.87
CA ALA A 141 -4.00 -16.98 -1.47
C ALA A 141 -3.48 -18.41 -1.29
N GLU A 142 -3.91 -19.34 -2.16
CA GLU A 142 -3.41 -20.71 -2.24
C GLU A 142 -1.92 -20.72 -2.56
N HIS A 143 -1.50 -19.96 -3.59
CA HIS A 143 -0.08 -19.86 -3.95
C HIS A 143 0.77 -19.35 -2.79
N PHE A 144 0.37 -18.27 -2.10
CA PHE A 144 1.13 -17.73 -0.97
C PHE A 144 1.19 -18.65 0.24
N SER A 145 0.23 -19.56 0.38
CA SER A 145 0.19 -20.57 1.44
C SER A 145 0.85 -21.90 1.05
N GLY A 146 1.14 -22.10 -0.24
CA GLY A 146 1.83 -23.27 -0.78
C GLY A 146 3.17 -22.90 -1.41
N ALA A 147 3.27 -23.04 -2.73
CA ALA A 147 4.53 -22.88 -3.47
C ALA A 147 5.23 -21.52 -3.29
N GLY A 148 4.48 -20.46 -2.99
CA GLY A 148 5.00 -19.12 -2.75
C GLY A 148 5.38 -18.85 -1.29
N GLN A 149 5.15 -19.78 -0.35
CA GLN A 149 5.39 -19.58 1.08
C GLN A 149 6.81 -19.10 1.37
N VAL A 150 6.92 -18.20 2.35
CA VAL A 150 8.19 -17.64 2.83
C VAL A 150 8.32 -17.81 4.33
N SER A 151 9.56 -17.85 4.81
CA SER A 151 9.89 -18.17 6.21
C SER A 151 9.29 -17.19 7.23
N TRP A 152 9.19 -15.91 6.89
CA TRP A 152 8.75 -14.86 7.82
C TRP A 152 7.22 -14.69 7.90
N GLN A 153 6.42 -15.28 6.98
CA GLN A 153 5.00 -14.91 6.86
C GLN A 153 4.12 -15.37 8.02
N MET A 154 4.50 -16.44 8.72
CA MET A 154 3.76 -16.94 9.88
C MET A 154 3.94 -16.00 11.09
N LYS A 155 5.19 -15.63 11.36
CA LYS A 155 5.51 -14.65 12.41
C LYS A 155 4.85 -13.30 12.16
N ALA A 156 4.88 -12.84 10.91
CA ALA A 156 4.31 -11.55 10.52
C ALA A 156 2.78 -11.48 10.67
N ILE A 157 2.09 -12.62 10.75
CA ILE A 157 0.67 -12.68 11.10
C ILE A 157 0.42 -13.01 12.59
N GLY A 158 1.46 -13.12 13.41
CA GLY A 158 1.38 -13.40 14.86
C GLY A 158 1.25 -14.89 15.20
N MET A 159 1.93 -15.77 14.47
CA MET A 159 2.02 -17.22 14.74
C MET A 159 3.45 -17.66 15.01
#